data_AF-A0A538LIB1-F1
#
_entry.id   AF-A0A538LIB1-F1
#
_cell.length_a   1.000
_cell.length_b   1.000
_cell.length_c   1.000
_cell.angle_alpha   90.00
_cell.angle_beta   90.00
_cell.angle_gamma   90.00
#
_symmetry.space_group_name_H-M   'P 1'
#
loop_
_entity.id
_entity.type
_entity.pdbx_description
1 polymer ?
#
loop_
_entity_poly.entity_id
_entity_poly.type
_entity_poly.pdbx_seq_one_letter_code
_entity_poly.pdbx_strand_id
1 'polypeptide(L)'
;MAFFDAVETGKGWEACSAYCEPDATFEAQADALADVHTLMEYAEWMKGMLVVLPDARYELKSFAVDAERQNVAAYAVFHGTHTGEGGPVPPTGESASTDYVYVMDFADGRIRHMTKIWNDGWAVRQLGWTS
;
A
#
# COMPACT_ATOMS: atom_id res chain seq x y z
N MET A 1 7.67 4.19 11.07
CA MET A 1 6.24 4.56 10.91
C MET A 1 6.02 5.71 9.93
N ALA A 2 6.92 6.71 9.84
CA ALA A 2 6.73 7.86 8.93
C ALA A 2 6.53 7.47 7.45
N PHE A 3 7.34 6.53 6.92
CA PHE A 3 7.13 5.98 5.58
C PHE A 3 5.74 5.37 5.40
N PHE A 4 5.32 4.48 6.32
CA PHE A 4 4.01 3.85 6.30
C PHE A 4 2.89 4.89 6.24
N ASP A 5 2.91 5.89 7.12
CA ASP A 5 1.92 6.98 7.11
C ASP A 5 1.92 7.75 5.78
N ALA A 6 3.09 8.07 5.23
CA ALA A 6 3.19 8.81 3.98
C ALA A 6 2.60 8.04 2.80
N VAL A 7 2.83 6.73 2.73
CA VAL A 7 2.25 5.86 1.70
C VAL A 7 0.73 5.75 1.88
N GLU A 8 0.27 5.42 3.09
CA GLU A 8 -1.16 5.18 3.35
C GLU A 8 -2.03 6.44 3.26
N THR A 9 -1.43 7.62 3.42
CA THR A 9 -2.11 8.92 3.23
C THR A 9 -1.86 9.53 1.85
N GLY A 10 -1.33 8.73 0.90
CA GLY A 10 -1.22 9.10 -0.51
C GLY A 10 -0.30 10.29 -0.79
N LYS A 11 0.76 10.49 0.01
CA LYS A 11 1.71 11.59 -0.20
C LYS A 11 2.61 11.41 -1.43
N GLY A 12 2.65 10.20 -1.99
CA GLY A 12 3.45 9.86 -3.18
C GLY A 12 4.95 9.72 -2.91
N TRP A 13 5.72 9.51 -3.98
CA TRP A 13 7.14 9.20 -3.88
C TRP A 13 7.98 10.34 -3.31
N GLU A 14 7.65 11.59 -3.62
CA GLU A 14 8.40 12.76 -3.11
C GLU A 14 8.53 12.72 -1.58
N ALA A 15 7.43 12.46 -0.87
CA ALA A 15 7.42 12.33 0.58
C ALA A 15 8.03 11.00 1.08
N CYS A 16 7.98 9.93 0.30
CA CYS A 16 8.45 8.60 0.71
C CYS A 16 9.95 8.39 0.48
N SER A 17 10.52 9.05 -0.53
CA SER A 17 11.89 8.86 -1.01
C SER A 17 12.95 9.05 0.08
N ALA A 18 12.73 9.97 1.02
CA ALA A 18 13.64 10.24 2.13
C ALA A 18 13.85 9.03 3.08
N TYR A 19 12.96 8.03 3.02
CA TYR A 19 13.02 6.83 3.86
C TYR A 19 13.53 5.60 3.12
N CYS A 20 13.77 5.69 1.81
CA CYS A 20 14.06 4.56 0.94
C CYS A 20 15.47 4.64 0.35
N GLU A 21 16.05 3.50 0.02
CA GLU A 21 17.18 3.47 -0.91
C GLU A 21 16.75 3.91 -2.31
N PRO A 22 17.64 4.50 -3.13
CA PRO A 22 17.30 4.99 -4.47
C PRO A 22 16.74 3.92 -5.41
N ASP A 23 17.16 2.67 -5.23
CA ASP A 23 16.77 1.48 -6.01
C ASP A 23 15.86 0.53 -5.22
N ALA A 24 15.15 1.06 -4.21
CA ALA A 24 14.32 0.23 -3.36
C ALA A 24 13.22 -0.51 -4.13
N THR A 25 13.21 -1.83 -3.98
CA THR A 25 12.34 -2.74 -4.73
C THR A 25 11.02 -3.01 -4.00
N PHE A 26 10.03 -3.49 -4.75
CA PHE A 26 8.72 -3.83 -4.25
C PHE A 26 8.25 -5.15 -4.85
N GLU A 27 7.54 -5.95 -4.08
CA GLU A 27 6.83 -7.11 -4.58
C GLU A 27 5.49 -7.33 -3.87
N ALA A 28 4.54 -7.90 -4.60
CA ALA A 28 3.27 -8.38 -4.07
C ALA A 28 2.79 -9.56 -4.89
N GLN A 29 2.22 -10.57 -4.24
CA GLN A 29 1.50 -11.66 -4.91
C GLN A 29 0.03 -11.27 -5.07
N ALA A 30 -0.22 -10.20 -5.83
CA ALA A 30 -1.53 -9.60 -6.03
C ALA A 30 -1.66 -9.12 -7.49
N ASP A 31 -2.73 -9.51 -8.18
CA ASP A 31 -2.94 -9.18 -9.59
C ASP A 31 -3.08 -7.66 -9.80
N ALA A 32 -3.70 -6.96 -8.85
CA ALA A 32 -3.83 -5.49 -8.87
C ALA A 32 -2.48 -4.74 -8.84
N LEU A 33 -1.38 -5.41 -8.48
CA LEU A 33 -0.04 -4.85 -8.35
C LEU A 33 0.99 -5.61 -9.20
N ALA A 34 0.55 -6.41 -10.18
CA ALA A 34 1.42 -7.28 -10.97
C ALA A 34 2.55 -6.54 -11.72
N ASP A 35 2.29 -5.29 -12.13
CA ASP A 35 3.25 -4.45 -12.88
C ASP A 35 3.99 -3.44 -11.98
N VAL A 36 3.89 -3.57 -10.65
CA VAL A 36 4.57 -2.69 -9.68
C VAL A 36 5.79 -3.42 -9.13
N HIS A 37 6.99 -2.85 -9.30
CA HIS A 37 8.26 -3.52 -8.97
C HIS A 37 9.19 -2.68 -8.10
N THR A 38 8.88 -1.40 -7.89
CA THR A 38 9.66 -0.47 -7.06
C THR A 38 8.80 0.21 -6.01
N LEU A 39 9.43 0.66 -4.91
CA LEU A 39 8.72 1.45 -3.90
C LEU A 39 8.22 2.80 -4.43
N MET A 40 8.89 3.36 -5.44
CA MET A 40 8.44 4.55 -6.14
C MET A 40 7.10 4.31 -6.83
N GLU A 41 7.02 3.27 -7.65
CA GLU A 41 5.79 2.91 -8.36
C GLU A 41 4.67 2.61 -7.36
N TYR A 42 4.98 1.90 -6.28
CA TYR A 42 3.99 1.60 -5.25
C TYR A 42 3.47 2.86 -4.52
N ALA A 43 4.35 3.80 -4.18
CA ALA A 43 3.95 5.05 -3.54
C ALA A 43 3.07 5.93 -4.46
N GLU A 44 3.38 5.98 -5.76
CA GLU A 44 2.54 6.67 -6.75
C GLU A 44 1.22 5.93 -6.99
N TRP A 45 1.23 4.60 -6.99
CA TRP A 45 0.01 3.79 -7.07
C TRP A 45 -0.92 4.08 -5.90
N MET A 46 -0.41 4.13 -4.66
CA MET A 46 -1.20 4.47 -3.48
C MET A 46 -1.76 5.90 -3.56
N LYS A 47 -0.97 6.87 -4.03
CA LYS A 47 -1.45 8.23 -4.28
C LYS A 47 -2.61 8.27 -5.29
N GLY A 48 -2.52 7.49 -6.37
CA GLY A 48 -3.63 7.32 -7.31
C GLY A 48 -4.86 6.66 -6.68
N MET A 49 -4.64 5.65 -5.83
CA MET A 49 -5.72 4.93 -5.15
C MET A 49 -6.56 5.86 -4.24
N LEU A 50 -5.94 6.84 -3.59
CA LEU A 50 -6.65 7.84 -2.77
C LEU A 50 -7.46 8.85 -3.60
N VAL A 51 -7.25 8.95 -4.91
CA VAL A 51 -8.17 9.69 -5.81
C VAL A 51 -9.44 8.89 -6.05
N VAL A 52 -9.31 7.57 -6.24
CA VAL A 52 -10.42 6.64 -6.51
C VAL A 52 -11.24 6.36 -5.23
N LEU A 53 -10.57 6.32 -4.07
CA LEU A 53 -11.17 6.16 -2.74
C LEU A 53 -10.79 7.36 -1.85
N PRO A 54 -11.45 8.52 -1.99
CA PRO A 54 -11.08 9.75 -1.26
C PRO A 54 -11.20 9.68 0.26
N ASP A 55 -12.03 8.77 0.78
CA ASP A 55 -12.21 8.53 2.22
C ASP A 55 -11.28 7.43 2.75
N ALA A 56 -10.32 7.00 1.94
CA ALA A 56 -9.42 5.92 2.29
C ALA A 56 -8.63 6.22 3.56
N ARG A 57 -8.53 5.21 4.42
CA ARG A 57 -7.80 5.28 5.68
C ARG A 57 -7.29 3.90 6.07
N TYR A 58 -6.29 3.87 6.93
CA TYR A 58 -5.79 2.66 7.54
C TYR A 58 -6.21 2.57 9.01
N GLU A 59 -6.43 1.36 9.49
CA GLU A 59 -6.45 1.01 10.91
C GLU A 59 -5.22 0.15 11.21
N LEU A 60 -4.23 0.72 11.89
CA LEU A 60 -3.01 -0.02 12.26
C LEU A 60 -3.31 -1.01 13.38
N LYS A 61 -3.03 -2.30 13.14
CA LYS A 61 -3.27 -3.40 14.08
C LYS A 61 -2.00 -3.85 14.79
N SER A 62 -0.86 -3.84 14.09
CA SER A 62 0.44 -4.20 14.66
C SER A 62 1.57 -3.50 13.94
N PHE A 63 2.62 -3.16 14.70
CA PHE A 63 3.87 -2.60 14.18
C PHE A 63 5.03 -3.20 14.97
N ALA A 64 5.87 -4.00 14.32
CA ALA A 64 6.93 -4.77 14.97
C ALA A 64 8.26 -4.60 14.24
N VAL A 65 9.35 -4.59 15.01
CA VAL A 65 10.72 -4.54 14.51
C VAL A 65 11.38 -5.89 14.76
N ASP A 66 11.91 -6.52 13.72
CA ASP A 66 12.82 -7.66 13.83
C ASP A 66 14.25 -7.17 13.57
N ALA A 67 15.00 -6.95 14.64
CA ALA A 67 16.39 -6.51 14.56
C ALA A 67 17.34 -7.62 14.08
N GLU A 68 16.99 -8.90 14.25
CA GLU A 68 17.82 -10.00 13.76
C GLU A 68 17.78 -10.07 12.23
N ARG A 69 16.59 -9.88 11.65
CA ARG A 69 16.35 -9.93 10.21
C ARG A 69 16.42 -8.56 9.52
N GLN A 70 16.60 -7.48 10.29
CA GLN A 70 16.66 -6.10 9.81
C GLN A 70 15.41 -5.68 9.05
N ASN A 71 14.23 -6.00 9.58
CA ASN A 71 12.98 -5.60 8.97
C ASN A 71 11.95 -5.07 9.96
N VAL A 72 10.92 -4.43 9.40
CA VAL A 72 9.78 -3.90 10.13
C VAL A 72 8.51 -4.44 9.48
N ALA A 73 7.66 -5.07 10.29
CA ALA A 73 6.35 -5.56 9.87
C ALA A 73 5.25 -4.61 10.36
N ALA A 74 4.37 -4.17 9.45
CA ALA A 74 3.19 -3.38 9.76
C ALA A 74 1.94 -4.11 9.25
N TYR A 75 1.05 -4.51 10.16
CA TYR A 75 -0.25 -5.09 9.83
C TYR A 75 -1.32 -4.03 10.05
N ALA A 76 -2.14 -3.80 9.02
CA ALA A 76 -3.26 -2.88 9.09
C ALA A 76 -4.46 -3.36 8.27
N VAL A 77 -5.59 -2.69 8.48
CA VAL A 77 -6.80 -2.82 7.67
C VAL A 77 -6.95 -1.57 6.84
N PHE A 78 -7.06 -1.70 5.53
CA PHE A 78 -7.37 -0.60 4.63
C PHE A 78 -8.89 -0.50 4.48
N HIS A 79 -9.41 0.71 4.65
CA HIS A 79 -10.82 1.04 4.43
C HIS A 79 -10.92 2.08 3.34
N GLY A 80 -11.98 2.02 2.53
CA GLY A 80 -12.34 3.09 1.61
C GLY A 80 -13.61 2.77 0.83
N THR A 81 -14.15 3.80 0.19
CA THR A 81 -15.38 3.74 -0.61
C THR A 81 -15.09 4.27 -2.01
N HIS A 82 -15.44 3.49 -3.04
CA HIS A 82 -15.21 3.87 -4.43
C HIS A 82 -16.21 4.95 -4.88
N THR A 83 -15.83 6.21 -4.65
CA THR A 83 -16.60 7.41 -4.97
C THR A 83 -15.87 8.36 -5.93
N GLY A 84 -14.56 8.17 -6.11
CA GLY A 84 -13.74 8.93 -7.04
C GLY A 84 -13.63 8.27 -8.40
N GLU A 85 -13.39 9.09 -9.42
CA GLU A 85 -13.15 8.65 -10.80
C GLU A 85 -11.73 8.08 -10.97
N GLY A 86 -11.50 7.39 -12.10
CA GLY A 86 -10.17 6.87 -12.47
C GLY A 86 -9.90 5.43 -12.03
N GLY A 87 -10.89 4.76 -11.43
CA GLY A 87 -10.89 3.32 -11.19
C GLY A 87 -11.11 2.51 -12.47
N PRO A 88 -11.09 1.17 -12.40
CA PRO A 88 -11.30 0.29 -13.55
C PRO A 88 -12.73 0.34 -14.11
N VAL A 89 -13.67 0.84 -13.31
CA VAL A 89 -15.08 1.05 -13.62
C VAL A 89 -15.53 2.40 -13.04
N PRO A 90 -16.67 2.97 -13.46
CA PRO A 90 -17.23 4.17 -12.81
C PRO A 90 -17.45 3.97 -11.31
N PRO A 91 -17.51 5.05 -10.51
CA PRO A 91 -17.73 5.00 -9.06
C PRO A 91 -18.89 4.08 -8.69
N THR A 92 -18.61 3.02 -7.92
CA THR A 92 -19.59 1.99 -7.56
C THR A 92 -20.38 2.35 -6.30
N GLY A 93 -19.85 3.24 -5.46
CA GLY A 93 -20.41 3.54 -4.15
C GLY A 93 -20.18 2.45 -3.10
N GLU A 94 -19.53 1.35 -3.46
CA GLU A 94 -19.25 0.23 -2.57
C GLU A 94 -18.01 0.51 -1.72
N SER A 95 -18.02 -0.02 -0.49
CA SER A 95 -16.91 0.09 0.46
C SER A 95 -16.14 -1.22 0.60
N ALA A 96 -14.83 -1.12 0.81
CA ALA A 96 -13.99 -2.25 1.19
C ALA A 96 -13.35 -2.08 2.57
N SER A 97 -13.08 -3.22 3.19
CA SER A 97 -12.27 -3.40 4.39
C SER A 97 -11.38 -4.61 4.16
N THR A 98 -10.08 -4.39 3.98
CA THR A 98 -9.13 -5.44 3.61
C THR A 98 -7.89 -5.42 4.48
N ASP A 99 -7.53 -6.60 5.00
CA ASP A 99 -6.30 -6.79 5.75
C ASP A 99 -5.09 -6.78 4.81
N TYR A 100 -3.97 -6.22 5.27
CA TYR A 100 -2.69 -6.29 4.56
C TYR A 100 -1.51 -6.15 5.52
N VAL A 101 -0.36 -6.67 5.09
CA VAL A 101 0.91 -6.52 5.81
C VAL A 101 1.96 -5.92 4.90
N TYR A 102 2.73 -4.97 5.41
CA TYR A 102 4.04 -4.61 4.86
C TYR A 102 5.14 -5.30 5.65
N VAL A 103 6.07 -5.91 4.94
CA VAL A 103 7.37 -6.32 5.48
C VAL A 103 8.42 -5.47 4.78
N MET A 104 8.99 -4.51 5.52
CA MET A 104 9.97 -3.55 5.01
C MET A 104 11.36 -3.97 5.46
N ASP A 105 12.20 -4.38 4.52
CA ASP A 105 13.60 -4.72 4.78
C ASP A 105 14.47 -3.47 4.72
N PHE A 106 15.40 -3.35 5.67
CA PHE A 106 16.28 -2.21 5.81
C PHE A 106 17.73 -2.53 5.40
N ALA A 107 18.40 -1.53 4.84
CA ALA A 107 19.85 -1.45 4.72
C ALA A 107 20.27 0.00 5.02
N ASP A 108 21.38 0.19 5.73
CA ASP A 108 21.92 1.52 6.07
C ASP A 108 20.89 2.51 6.66
N GLY A 109 19.91 1.97 7.42
CA GLY A 109 18.86 2.74 8.08
C GLY A 109 17.72 3.21 7.16
N ARG A 110 17.71 2.81 5.89
CA ARG A 110 16.64 3.08 4.91
C ARG A 110 16.01 1.79 4.39
N ILE A 111 14.83 1.91 3.81
CA ILE A 111 14.10 0.77 3.25
C ILE A 111 14.71 0.41 1.89
N ARG A 112 15.23 -0.82 1.76
CA ARG A 112 15.76 -1.33 0.48
C ARG A 112 14.77 -2.20 -0.30
N HIS A 113 13.78 -2.77 0.39
CA HIS A 113 12.79 -3.64 -0.21
C HIS A 113 11.52 -3.65 0.64
N MET A 114 10.37 -3.82 -0.02
CA MET A 114 9.11 -4.07 0.66
C MET A 114 8.32 -5.18 -0.03
N THR A 115 7.97 -6.20 0.75
CA THR A 115 6.95 -7.19 0.37
C THR A 115 5.60 -6.73 0.93
N LYS A 116 4.59 -6.59 0.06
CA LYS A 116 3.19 -6.43 0.48
C LYS A 116 2.48 -7.78 0.42
N ILE A 117 1.92 -8.18 1.56
CA ILE A 117 1.07 -9.38 1.68
C ILE A 117 -0.36 -8.90 1.76
N TRP A 118 -1.13 -9.15 0.70
CA TRP A 118 -2.48 -8.64 0.55
C TRP A 118 -3.30 -9.56 -0.34
N ASN A 119 -4.55 -9.81 0.06
CA ASN A 119 -5.54 -10.49 -0.77
C ASN A 119 -6.31 -9.42 -1.56
N ASP A 120 -5.77 -9.02 -2.70
CA ASP A 120 -6.41 -8.04 -3.58
C ASP A 120 -7.77 -8.51 -4.08
N GLY A 121 -7.89 -9.79 -4.42
CA GLY A 121 -9.14 -10.44 -4.80
C GLY A 121 -10.28 -10.21 -3.79
N TRP A 122 -9.98 -10.08 -2.49
CA TRP A 122 -10.99 -9.74 -1.48
C TRP A 122 -11.45 -8.28 -1.63
N ALA A 123 -10.50 -7.35 -1.72
CA ALA A 123 -10.79 -5.92 -1.82
C ALA A 123 -11.53 -5.57 -3.11
N VAL A 124 -11.09 -6.09 -4.26
CA VAL A 124 -11.69 -5.75 -5.57
C VAL A 124 -13.12 -6.29 -5.70
N ARG A 125 -13.46 -7.41 -5.05
CA ARG A 125 -14.85 -7.91 -4.97
C ARG A 125 -15.71 -7.01 -4.10
N GLN A 126 -15.20 -6.57 -2.96
CA GLN A 126 -15.93 -5.64 -2.09
C GLN A 126 -16.17 -4.28 -2.75
N LEU A 127 -15.22 -3.80 -3.55
CA LEU A 127 -15.37 -2.54 -4.31
C LEU A 127 -16.27 -2.68 -5.55
N GLY A 128 -16.73 -3.90 -5.88
CA GLY A 128 -17.56 -4.16 -7.06
C GLY A 128 -16.79 -4.02 -8.38
N TRP A 129 -15.47 -4.20 -8.38
CA TRP A 129 -14.63 -4.08 -9.58
C TRP A 129 -14.55 -5.37 -10.39
N THR A 130 -14.84 -6.51 -9.76
CA THR A 130 -14.92 -7.82 -10.42
C THR A 130 -16.09 -8.61 -9.84
N SER A 131 -16.70 -9.44 -10.68
CA SER A 131 -17.81 -10.35 -10.33
C SER A 131 -17.30 -11.71 -9.86
#